data_AF-Q8DJE2-F1
#
_entry.id   AF-Q8DJE2-F1
#
_cell.length_a   1.000
_cell.length_b   1.000
_cell.length_c   1.000
_cell.angle_alpha   90.00
_cell.angle_beta   90.00
_cell.angle_gamma   90.00
#
_symmetry.space_group_name_H-M   'P 1'
#
loop_
_entity.id
_entity.type
_entity.pdbx_description
1 polymer ?
#
loop_
_entity_poly.entity_id
_entity_poly.type
_entity_poly.pdbx_seq_one_letter_code
_entity_poly.pdbx_strand_id
1 'polypeptide(L)'
;MYQPHFWQRSIGWLCGGLLILLLGWTIAPATALAAAGVDNYVIQYLKVTDTVELPVNDRGETKTFTAVDLTRGKRLFEENCKNCHVGGSTLPNPLVSLSLKDLKGATPPRDTIASLVAFQRSPKSYDGSEESYSCRRVSEDWLTTEQLETLAAFILRAAAVAPGWGVESFPDSAP
;
A
#
# COMPACT_ATOMS: atom_id res chain seq x y z
N MET A 1 32.85 -79.67 7.07
CA MET A 1 32.64 -79.02 5.77
C MET A 1 31.39 -78.16 5.90
N TYR A 2 31.55 -76.93 6.38
CA TYR A 2 30.45 -76.03 6.78
C TYR A 2 30.99 -74.60 6.65
N GLN A 3 30.39 -73.79 5.78
CA GLN A 3 30.65 -72.34 5.69
C GLN A 3 29.29 -71.66 5.76
N PRO A 4 28.97 -70.94 6.86
CA PRO A 4 27.68 -70.28 6.98
C PRO A 4 27.72 -68.86 6.40
N HIS A 5 26.64 -68.54 5.71
CA HIS A 5 26.26 -67.26 5.14
C HIS A 5 26.30 -66.14 6.20
N PHE A 6 27.34 -65.28 6.18
CA PHE A 6 27.44 -64.14 7.11
C PHE A 6 27.48 -62.76 6.41
N TRP A 7 27.26 -62.69 5.09
CA TRP A 7 27.50 -61.45 4.34
C TRP A 7 26.28 -60.56 4.07
N GLN A 8 25.12 -60.84 4.66
CA GLN A 8 23.86 -60.22 4.23
C GLN A 8 23.20 -59.28 5.26
N ARG A 9 23.84 -58.99 6.40
CA ARG A 9 23.23 -58.18 7.48
C ARG A 9 23.75 -56.75 7.62
N SER A 10 24.77 -56.33 6.87
CA SER A 10 25.41 -55.01 7.05
C SER A 10 24.94 -53.91 6.09
N ILE A 11 24.08 -54.22 5.11
CA ILE A 11 23.60 -53.26 4.10
C ILE A 11 22.33 -52.52 4.55
N GLY A 12 21.59 -53.05 5.53
CA GLY A 12 20.32 -52.45 5.99
C GLY A 12 20.46 -51.16 6.80
N TRP A 13 21.61 -50.90 7.42
CA TRP A 13 21.79 -49.75 8.33
C TRP A 13 22.27 -48.48 7.63
N LEU A 14 22.87 -48.60 6.43
CA LEU A 14 23.31 -47.44 5.64
C LEU A 14 22.16 -46.79 4.86
N CYS A 15 21.12 -47.55 4.49
CA CYS A 15 19.92 -47.00 3.84
C CYS A 15 18.94 -46.34 4.84
N GLY A 16 18.94 -46.77 6.11
CA GLY A 16 18.06 -46.20 7.15
C GLY A 16 18.53 -44.84 7.70
N GLY A 17 19.85 -44.60 7.75
CA GLY A 17 20.41 -43.33 8.23
C GLY A 17 20.29 -42.16 7.24
N LEU A 18 20.32 -42.45 5.93
CA LEU A 18 20.23 -41.42 4.88
C LEU A 18 18.78 -40.89 4.71
N LEU A 19 17.78 -41.70 5.03
CA LEU A 19 16.35 -41.33 4.98
C LEU A 19 15.93 -40.42 6.15
N ILE A 20 16.61 -40.49 7.29
CA ILE A 20 16.32 -39.64 8.47
C ILE A 20 16.97 -38.26 8.37
N LEU A 21 18.07 -38.12 7.62
CA LEU A 21 18.71 -36.83 7.33
C LEU A 21 18.00 -36.05 6.19
N LEU A 22 17.24 -36.73 5.32
CA LEU A 22 16.41 -36.11 4.28
C LEU A 22 15.03 -35.67 4.79
N LEU A 23 14.55 -36.22 5.93
CA LEU A 23 13.28 -35.81 6.55
C LEU A 23 13.40 -34.63 7.53
N GLY A 24 14.62 -34.20 7.87
CA GLY A 24 14.91 -33.11 8.83
C GLY A 24 15.02 -31.72 8.21
N TRP A 25 14.67 -31.55 6.92
CA TRP A 25 15.02 -30.38 6.11
C TRP A 25 13.82 -29.58 5.60
N THR A 26 12.69 -29.50 6.33
CA THR A 26 11.59 -28.59 5.95
C THR A 26 10.80 -28.09 7.16
N ILE A 27 11.40 -27.30 8.02
CA ILE A 27 10.65 -26.31 8.83
C ILE A 27 11.34 -24.97 8.63
N ALA A 28 11.18 -24.41 7.42
CA ALA A 28 11.46 -22.99 7.23
C ALA A 28 10.36 -22.20 7.96
N PRO A 29 10.69 -21.21 8.80
CA PRO A 29 9.68 -20.34 9.39
C PRO A 29 8.93 -19.61 8.27
N ALA A 30 7.60 -19.65 8.31
CA ALA A 30 6.69 -19.09 7.30
C ALA A 30 6.68 -17.54 7.21
N THR A 31 7.75 -16.86 7.65
CA THR A 31 7.75 -15.41 7.85
C THR A 31 8.29 -14.60 6.66
N ALA A 32 8.74 -15.24 5.58
CA ALA A 32 9.38 -14.53 4.45
C ALA A 32 8.50 -14.27 3.21
N LEU A 33 7.26 -14.78 3.16
CA LEU A 33 6.39 -14.61 1.97
C LEU A 33 5.72 -13.23 1.84
N ALA A 34 5.69 -12.42 2.91
CA ALA A 34 5.04 -11.11 2.86
C ALA A 34 5.85 -10.05 2.08
N ALA A 35 7.18 -10.15 2.08
CA ALA A 35 8.03 -9.12 1.48
C ALA A 35 7.94 -9.03 -0.05
N ALA A 36 7.55 -10.11 -0.74
CA ALA A 36 7.43 -10.11 -2.20
C ALA A 36 6.24 -9.29 -2.73
N GLY A 37 5.30 -8.89 -1.87
CA GLY A 37 4.07 -8.19 -2.26
C GLY A 37 4.04 -6.69 -2.00
N VAL A 38 5.10 -6.12 -1.40
CA VAL A 38 5.11 -4.71 -0.97
C VAL A 38 6.06 -3.88 -1.84
N ASP A 39 5.54 -2.80 -2.42
CA ASP A 39 6.33 -1.92 -3.26
C ASP A 39 7.36 -1.12 -2.43
N ASN A 40 8.60 -1.00 -2.93
CA ASN A 40 9.67 -0.30 -2.21
C ASN A 40 9.33 1.15 -1.88
N TYR A 41 8.49 1.83 -2.68
CA TYR A 41 8.02 3.18 -2.38
C TYR A 41 7.26 3.24 -1.05
N VAL A 42 6.48 2.20 -0.73
CA VAL A 42 5.71 2.12 0.52
C VAL A 42 6.65 1.98 1.73
N ILE A 43 7.68 1.15 1.60
CA ILE A 43 8.69 0.97 2.65
C ILE A 43 9.49 2.26 2.84
N GLN A 44 10.07 2.78 1.77
CA GLN A 44 11.09 3.84 1.83
C GLN A 44 10.48 5.23 2.01
N TYR A 45 9.46 5.57 1.24
CA TYR A 45 8.89 6.93 1.21
C TYR A 45 7.62 7.07 2.02
N LEU A 46 6.78 6.02 2.10
CA LEU A 46 5.63 6.01 3.01
C LEU A 46 6.00 5.54 4.42
N LYS A 47 7.19 4.96 4.64
CA LYS A 47 7.68 4.53 5.96
C LYS A 47 6.70 3.57 6.63
N VAL A 48 6.18 2.60 5.89
CA VAL A 48 5.27 1.55 6.40
C VAL A 48 5.81 0.19 6.02
N THR A 49 6.32 -0.56 7.02
CA THR A 49 6.77 -1.95 6.84
C THR A 49 5.66 -2.95 7.13
N ASP A 50 4.83 -2.65 8.13
CA ASP A 50 3.81 -3.56 8.65
C ASP A 50 2.43 -2.92 8.46
N THR A 51 2.03 -2.06 9.40
CA THR A 51 0.75 -1.35 9.39
C THR A 51 0.88 0.14 9.67
N VAL A 52 -0.16 0.90 9.35
CA VAL A 52 -0.32 2.30 9.71
C VAL A 52 -1.78 2.58 10.08
N GLU A 53 -1.97 3.42 11.10
CA GLU A 53 -3.27 3.97 11.47
C GLU A 53 -3.51 5.27 10.70
N LEU A 54 -4.63 5.36 9.97
CA LEU A 54 -5.02 6.55 9.24
C LEU A 54 -6.40 7.06 9.69
N PRO A 55 -6.63 8.39 9.76
CA PRO A 55 -7.92 8.96 10.15
C PRO A 55 -9.05 8.46 9.26
N VAL A 56 -10.02 7.75 9.84
CA VAL A 56 -11.17 7.24 9.08
C VAL A 56 -12.27 8.29 8.96
N ASN A 57 -12.38 9.20 9.93
CA ASN A 57 -13.32 10.33 9.96
C ASN A 57 -12.80 11.49 10.83
N ASP A 58 -13.62 12.53 10.96
CA ASP A 58 -13.35 13.77 11.69
C ASP A 58 -13.54 13.69 13.22
N ARG A 59 -13.93 12.51 13.74
CA ARG A 59 -14.13 12.27 15.18
C ARG A 59 -12.87 11.74 15.88
N GLY A 60 -11.74 11.66 15.16
CA GLY A 60 -10.47 11.14 15.67
C GLY A 60 -10.34 9.62 15.63
N GLU A 61 -11.30 8.91 15.03
CA GLU A 61 -11.21 7.47 14.83
C GLU A 61 -10.17 7.15 13.73
N THR A 62 -9.51 5.99 13.85
CA THR A 62 -8.51 5.53 12.88
C THR A 62 -8.85 4.13 12.37
N LYS A 63 -8.32 3.79 11.19
CA LYS A 63 -8.41 2.46 10.58
C LYS A 63 -7.00 1.99 10.22
N THR A 64 -6.72 0.73 10.56
CA THR A 64 -5.45 0.06 10.25
C THR A 64 -5.38 -0.30 8.77
N PHE A 65 -4.28 0.07 8.12
CA PHE A 65 -3.93 -0.36 6.76
C PHE A 65 -2.56 -1.06 6.77
N THR A 66 -2.41 -2.13 5.99
CA THR A 66 -1.12 -2.82 5.84
C THR A 66 -0.25 -2.16 4.76
N ALA A 67 1.04 -2.46 4.75
CA ALA A 67 1.93 -2.07 3.64
C ALA A 67 1.47 -2.64 2.28
N VAL A 68 0.81 -3.80 2.28
CA VAL A 68 0.18 -4.39 1.09
C VAL A 68 -1.01 -3.56 0.61
N ASP A 69 -1.85 -3.05 1.53
CA ASP A 69 -2.98 -2.18 1.18
C ASP A 69 -2.50 -0.87 0.56
N LEU A 70 -1.45 -0.26 1.12
CA LEU A 70 -0.84 0.94 0.53
C LEU A 70 -0.20 0.66 -0.84
N THR A 71 0.36 -0.54 -1.04
CA THR A 71 0.89 -0.97 -2.34
C THR A 71 -0.24 -1.09 -3.37
N ARG A 72 -1.38 -1.66 -2.99
CA ARG A 72 -2.59 -1.72 -3.84
C ARG A 72 -3.12 -0.32 -4.15
N GLY A 73 -3.20 0.56 -3.15
CA GLY A 73 -3.60 1.95 -3.32
C GLY A 73 -2.69 2.74 -4.25
N LYS A 74 -1.37 2.57 -4.13
CA LYS A 74 -0.36 3.14 -5.04
C LYS A 74 -0.63 2.71 -6.49
N ARG A 75 -0.84 1.41 -6.71
CA ARG A 75 -1.13 0.88 -8.06
C ARG A 75 -2.39 1.49 -8.65
N LEU A 76 -3.48 1.56 -7.87
CA LEU A 76 -4.72 2.21 -8.29
C LEU A 76 -4.50 3.69 -8.64
N PHE A 77 -3.68 4.40 -7.86
CA PHE A 77 -3.34 5.80 -8.13
C PHE A 77 -2.57 5.95 -9.45
N GLU A 78 -1.58 5.09 -9.68
CA GLU A 78 -0.76 5.10 -10.90
C GLU A 78 -1.60 4.81 -12.15
N GLU A 79 -2.55 3.88 -12.06
CA GLU A 79 -3.43 3.49 -13.16
C GLU A 79 -4.53 4.53 -13.45
N ASN A 80 -5.04 5.24 -12.43
CA ASN A 80 -6.28 6.03 -12.55
C ASN A 80 -6.11 7.54 -12.33
N CYS A 81 -5.09 7.99 -11.59
CA CYS A 81 -5.01 9.37 -11.08
C CYS A 81 -3.74 10.11 -11.53
N LYS A 82 -2.64 9.38 -11.78
CA LYS A 82 -1.30 9.93 -12.02
C LYS A 82 -1.21 10.95 -13.15
N ASN A 83 -2.03 10.82 -14.20
CA ASN A 83 -2.01 11.75 -15.33
C ASN A 83 -2.30 13.21 -14.92
N CYS A 84 -3.10 13.42 -13.89
CA CYS A 84 -3.39 14.75 -13.36
C CYS A 84 -2.67 15.03 -12.04
N HIS A 85 -2.39 13.99 -11.25
CA HIS A 85 -1.91 14.10 -9.87
C HIS A 85 -0.51 13.54 -9.61
N VAL A 86 0.36 13.49 -10.62
CA VAL A 86 1.73 13.01 -10.46
C VAL A 86 2.44 13.69 -9.27
N GLY A 87 3.02 12.91 -8.37
CA GLY A 87 3.70 13.44 -7.17
C GLY A 87 2.80 14.22 -6.21
N GLY A 88 1.48 14.06 -6.28
CA GLY A 88 0.52 14.80 -5.46
C GLY A 88 0.19 16.21 -5.99
N SER A 89 0.67 16.59 -7.18
CA SER A 89 0.27 17.84 -7.84
C SER A 89 -1.20 17.79 -8.30
N THR A 90 -1.67 18.87 -8.91
CA THR A 90 -2.90 18.87 -9.72
C THR A 90 -2.64 19.69 -10.97
N LEU A 91 -2.18 19.04 -12.05
CA LEU A 91 -1.70 19.76 -13.24
C LEU A 91 -2.74 20.73 -13.84
N PRO A 92 -4.04 20.39 -13.93
CA PRO A 92 -5.04 21.33 -14.48
C PRO A 92 -5.37 22.50 -13.55
N ASN A 93 -5.10 22.38 -12.25
CA ASN A 93 -5.34 23.44 -11.27
C ASN A 93 -4.33 23.31 -10.10
N PRO A 94 -3.12 23.85 -10.25
CA PRO A 94 -2.06 23.69 -9.26
C PRO A 94 -2.38 24.29 -7.87
N LEU A 95 -3.37 25.19 -7.79
CA LEU A 95 -3.84 25.80 -6.54
C LEU A 95 -4.58 24.81 -5.63
N VAL A 96 -4.99 23.64 -6.15
CA VAL A 96 -5.73 22.62 -5.41
C VAL A 96 -5.01 21.27 -5.57
N SER A 97 -3.90 21.11 -4.87
CA SER A 97 -3.07 19.89 -4.91
C SER A 97 -3.62 18.78 -4.00
N LEU A 98 -2.93 17.64 -3.97
CA LEU A 98 -3.14 16.57 -2.98
C LEU A 98 -2.19 16.72 -1.78
N SER A 99 -1.60 17.90 -1.56
CA SER A 99 -0.83 18.18 -0.34
C SER A 99 -1.74 18.11 0.89
N LEU A 100 -1.19 17.75 2.05
CA LEU A 100 -1.98 17.67 3.28
C LEU A 100 -2.62 19.01 3.65
N LYS A 101 -1.94 20.12 3.33
CA LYS A 101 -2.45 21.48 3.52
C LYS A 101 -3.72 21.69 2.70
N ASP A 102 -3.69 21.36 1.41
CA ASP A 102 -4.82 21.61 0.52
C ASP A 102 -5.98 20.65 0.82
N LEU A 103 -5.68 19.39 1.14
CA LEU A 103 -6.71 18.43 1.59
C LEU A 103 -7.44 18.93 2.85
N LYS A 104 -6.71 19.45 3.84
CA LYS A 104 -7.29 20.01 5.07
C LYS A 104 -8.08 21.29 4.85
N GLY A 105 -7.68 22.11 3.88
CA GLY A 105 -8.33 23.39 3.59
C GLY A 105 -9.61 23.29 2.74
N ALA A 106 -9.92 22.12 2.18
CA ALA A 106 -11.14 21.90 1.43
C ALA A 106 -12.39 21.97 2.33
N THR A 107 -13.56 22.22 1.75
CA THR A 107 -14.85 22.18 2.46
C THR A 107 -15.75 21.07 1.89
N PRO A 108 -16.13 20.06 2.69
CA PRO A 108 -15.52 19.70 3.98
C PRO A 108 -14.05 19.25 3.81
N PRO A 109 -13.25 19.19 4.90
CA PRO A 109 -11.88 18.70 4.84
C PRO A 109 -11.77 17.30 4.23
N ARG A 110 -10.78 17.11 3.35
CA ARG A 110 -10.53 15.88 2.58
C ARG A 110 -9.33 15.10 3.14
N ASP A 111 -9.14 15.13 4.45
CA ASP A 111 -8.00 14.57 5.16
C ASP A 111 -8.35 13.29 5.97
N THR A 112 -9.44 12.61 5.59
CA THR A 112 -9.87 11.34 6.18
C THR A 112 -10.20 10.34 5.08
N ILE A 113 -10.20 9.03 5.40
CA ILE A 113 -10.60 7.99 4.45
C ILE A 113 -12.02 8.24 3.94
N ALA A 114 -12.98 8.52 4.84
CA ALA A 114 -14.37 8.74 4.47
C ALA A 114 -14.56 9.98 3.59
N SER A 115 -13.88 11.09 3.89
CA SER A 115 -14.02 12.33 3.12
C SER A 115 -13.37 12.24 1.73
N LEU A 116 -12.26 11.52 1.58
CA LEU A 116 -11.70 11.18 0.28
C LEU A 116 -12.64 10.26 -0.49
N VAL A 117 -13.06 9.12 0.08
CA VAL A 117 -14.00 8.19 -0.59
C VAL A 117 -15.26 8.94 -1.08
N ALA A 118 -15.86 9.79 -0.25
CA ALA A 118 -17.01 10.60 -0.65
C ALA A 118 -16.70 11.57 -1.80
N PHE A 119 -15.54 12.25 -1.77
CA PHE A 119 -15.09 13.13 -2.85
C PHE A 119 -14.92 12.37 -4.16
N GLN A 120 -14.22 11.22 -4.18
CA GLN A 120 -14.03 10.45 -5.42
C GLN A 120 -15.36 9.92 -6.00
N ARG A 121 -16.36 9.61 -5.15
CA ARG A 121 -17.69 9.18 -5.59
C ARG A 121 -18.51 10.32 -6.22
N SER A 122 -18.34 11.56 -5.77
CA SER A 122 -18.99 12.75 -6.35
C SER A 122 -18.13 14.00 -6.15
N PRO A 123 -17.14 14.24 -7.03
CA PRO A 123 -16.19 15.34 -6.85
C PRO A 123 -16.86 16.70 -6.76
N LYS A 124 -16.36 17.56 -5.88
CA LYS A 124 -16.88 18.93 -5.65
C LYS A 124 -15.81 20.00 -5.87
N SER A 125 -16.23 21.23 -6.08
CA SER A 125 -15.36 22.42 -5.97
C SER A 125 -14.65 22.46 -4.61
N TYR A 126 -13.57 23.25 -4.49
CA TYR A 126 -12.74 23.26 -3.27
C TYR A 126 -13.51 23.74 -2.02
N ASP A 127 -14.44 24.65 -2.21
CA ASP A 127 -15.39 25.17 -1.22
C ASP A 127 -16.65 24.29 -1.04
N GLY A 128 -16.80 23.22 -1.83
CA GLY A 128 -17.90 22.27 -1.74
C GLY A 128 -19.25 22.74 -2.31
N SER A 129 -19.30 23.92 -2.92
CA SER A 129 -20.55 24.54 -3.40
C SER A 129 -21.10 23.95 -4.70
N GLU A 130 -20.25 23.39 -5.55
CA GLU A 130 -20.62 22.89 -6.89
C GLU A 130 -20.05 21.49 -7.17
N GLU A 131 -20.69 20.72 -8.05
CA GLU A 131 -20.11 19.49 -8.61
C GLU A 131 -18.91 19.85 -9.51
N SER A 132 -17.81 19.11 -9.35
CA SER A 132 -16.62 19.26 -10.18
C SER A 132 -16.57 18.17 -11.24
N TYR A 133 -16.54 18.59 -12.50
CA TYR A 133 -16.30 17.71 -13.65
C TYR A 133 -14.82 17.67 -14.08
N SER A 134 -13.97 18.44 -13.38
CA SER A 134 -12.53 18.52 -13.66
C SER A 134 -11.72 17.41 -12.98
N CYS A 135 -12.30 16.72 -12.00
CA CYS A 135 -11.72 15.54 -11.37
C CYS A 135 -12.46 14.28 -11.85
N ARG A 136 -11.74 13.15 -11.91
CA ARG A 136 -12.33 11.87 -12.33
C ARG A 136 -13.26 11.34 -11.24
N ARG A 137 -14.56 11.32 -11.52
CA ARG A 137 -15.54 10.56 -10.74
C ARG A 137 -15.29 9.06 -10.86
N VAL A 138 -15.33 8.35 -9.73
CA VAL A 138 -15.12 6.89 -9.65
C VAL A 138 -16.43 6.23 -9.21
N SER A 139 -17.11 5.50 -10.09
CA SER A 139 -18.32 4.73 -9.74
C SER A 139 -18.00 3.45 -8.98
N GLU A 140 -19.00 2.88 -8.31
CA GLU A 140 -18.87 1.57 -7.63
C GLU A 140 -18.65 0.42 -8.61
N ASP A 141 -19.15 0.53 -9.84
CA ASP A 141 -18.87 -0.43 -10.92
C ASP A 141 -17.40 -0.40 -11.39
N TRP A 142 -16.68 0.70 -11.11
CA TRP A 142 -15.28 0.86 -11.50
C TRP A 142 -14.31 0.45 -10.40
N LEU A 143 -14.43 1.02 -9.20
CA LEU A 143 -13.70 0.57 -8.00
C LEU A 143 -14.70 0.27 -6.89
N THR A 144 -14.55 -0.88 -6.22
CA THR A 144 -15.30 -1.19 -5.00
C THR A 144 -14.96 -0.21 -3.88
N THR A 145 -15.75 -0.22 -2.81
CA THR A 145 -15.48 0.59 -1.62
C THR A 145 -14.11 0.29 -1.02
N GLU A 146 -13.74 -0.98 -0.88
CA GLU A 146 -12.46 -1.41 -0.32
C GLU A 146 -11.28 -0.94 -1.19
N GLN A 147 -11.41 -1.06 -2.52
CA GLN A 147 -10.40 -0.55 -3.44
C GLN A 147 -10.23 0.97 -3.30
N LEU A 148 -11.35 1.70 -3.24
CA LEU A 148 -11.32 3.16 -3.10
C LEU A 148 -10.75 3.61 -1.74
N GLU A 149 -11.00 2.84 -0.67
CA GLU A 149 -10.37 3.05 0.63
C GLU A 149 -8.85 2.87 0.58
N THR A 150 -8.33 1.85 -0.12
CA THR A 150 -6.87 1.69 -0.26
C THR A 150 -6.24 2.83 -1.06
N LEU A 151 -6.92 3.34 -2.10
CA LEU A 151 -6.49 4.52 -2.84
C LEU A 151 -6.45 5.77 -1.94
N ALA A 152 -7.51 5.98 -1.15
CA ALA A 152 -7.56 7.08 -0.17
C ALA A 152 -6.45 6.96 0.88
N ALA A 153 -6.20 5.75 1.40
CA ALA A 153 -5.12 5.48 2.34
C ALA A 153 -3.74 5.80 1.77
N PHE A 154 -3.48 5.41 0.51
CA PHE A 154 -2.25 5.78 -0.19
C PHE A 154 -2.07 7.30 -0.28
N ILE A 155 -3.09 8.04 -0.75
CA ILE A 155 -3.04 9.50 -0.88
C ILE A 155 -2.78 10.15 0.49
N LEU A 156 -3.52 9.75 1.51
CA LEU A 156 -3.43 10.35 2.83
C LEU A 156 -2.07 10.09 3.49
N ARG A 157 -1.54 8.87 3.36
CA ARG A 157 -0.20 8.55 3.85
C ARG A 157 0.88 9.29 3.06
N ALA A 158 0.76 9.37 1.74
CA ALA A 158 1.70 10.11 0.90
C ALA A 158 1.72 11.60 1.27
N ALA A 159 0.53 12.23 1.39
CA ALA A 159 0.40 13.62 1.81
C ALA A 159 1.01 13.92 3.18
N ALA A 160 1.01 12.93 4.09
CA ALA A 160 1.58 13.08 5.42
C ALA A 160 3.10 12.94 5.49
N VAL A 161 3.72 12.07 4.68
CA VAL A 161 5.14 11.70 4.89
C VAL A 161 6.00 11.58 3.64
N ALA A 162 5.42 11.48 2.44
CA ALA A 162 6.21 11.28 1.23
C ALA A 162 6.97 12.57 0.87
N PRO A 163 8.30 12.55 0.76
CA PRO A 163 9.07 13.73 0.39
C PRO A 163 8.64 14.27 -0.98
N GLY A 164 8.39 15.57 -1.07
CA GLY A 164 7.97 16.22 -2.32
C GLY A 164 6.49 16.09 -2.68
N TRP A 165 5.67 15.42 -1.87
CA TRP A 165 4.26 15.22 -2.21
C TRP A 165 3.45 16.51 -2.15
N GLY A 166 2.89 16.92 -3.29
CA GLY A 166 2.03 18.09 -3.41
C GLY A 166 2.72 19.43 -3.15
N VAL A 167 4.05 19.47 -3.10
CA VAL A 167 4.81 20.73 -2.98
C VAL A 167 5.46 21.05 -4.32
N GLU A 168 5.33 22.30 -4.76
CA GLU A 168 6.04 22.81 -5.96
C GLU A 168 7.46 23.29 -5.64
N SER A 169 7.80 23.45 -4.35
CA SER A 169 9.11 23.88 -3.88
C SER A 169 9.74 22.83 -2.96
N PHE A 170 10.91 22.31 -3.32
CA PHE A 170 11.73 21.49 -2.42
C PHE A 170 12.59 22.40 -1.54
N PRO A 171 12.81 22.06 -0.25
CA PRO A 171 13.70 22.82 0.63
C PRO A 171 15.09 23.07 0.01
N ASP A 172 15.57 22.13 -0.81
CA ASP A 172 16.90 22.17 -1.43
C ASP A 172 16.89 22.75 -2.87
N SER A 173 15.76 23.29 -3.32
CA SER A 173 15.62 23.88 -4.68
C SER A 173 15.70 25.41 -4.72
N ALA A 174 16.05 26.03 -3.59
CA ALA A 174 16.52 27.42 -3.58
C ALA A 174 17.96 27.46 -4.15
N PRO A 175 18.31 28.45 -5.00
CA PRO A 175 19.69 28.64 -5.45
C PRO A 175 20.65 28.95 -4.30
#